data_AF-A0A533XVL2-F1
#
_entry.id   AF-A0A533XVL2-F1
#
_cell.length_a   1.000
_cell.length_b   1.000
_cell.length_c   1.000
_cell.angle_alpha   90.00
_cell.angle_beta   90.00
_cell.angle_gamma   90.00
#
_symmetry.space_group_name_H-M   'P 1'
#
loop_
_entity.id
_entity.type
_entity.pdbx_description
1 polymer ?
#
loop_
_entity_poly.entity_id
_entity_poly.type
_entity_poly.pdbx_seq_one_letter_code
_entity_poly.pdbx_strand_id
1 'polypeptide(L)'
;VHVERVCVVEQPGQTFQSQARDARYAFFARVRREHGLTAVATGHTADDQAETVLLWLLRGAGMNGLAGIPAHRDDGIIRPLLGVTREQVLDYLASRGIAYRTDASNALRIYRRNRIRHEIMPLLRTFNPRIVQGLARAAEILAAEAALLADLERDLWKAVVKDIVPGRVVLQGERLAQEPLGFQRRLIRRAVREVRGSAAGLTFQQVGDVLARVVGVGHGRRLDLPGGIVVERDGALITVGRRATEGPAGAGVGGATGSPLSIPGGIWFGESGPHLLALEGYQPVTGRADGRSVLVVDADRLGSPLIVRTWRPGDWFCPAGMKGHRKKLQDYFVDQKIPRTRRGEVPLVVAPAGIVWVVGYRGDERFSPGEATTRFVTLKLTKEE
;
A
#
# COMPACT_ATOMS: atom_id res chain seq x y z
N VAL A 1 -16.36 7.82 -39.58
CA VAL A 1 -15.18 8.13 -38.74
C VAL A 1 -15.67 8.90 -37.53
N HIS A 2 -15.47 8.41 -36.30
CA HIS A 2 -15.71 9.22 -35.10
C HIS A 2 -14.49 10.12 -34.88
N VAL A 3 -14.71 11.44 -34.87
CA VAL A 3 -13.65 12.43 -34.64
C VAL A 3 -14.07 13.28 -33.46
N GLU A 4 -13.26 13.27 -32.41
CA GLU A 4 -13.46 14.13 -31.26
C GLU A 4 -12.20 14.94 -31.00
N ARG A 5 -12.36 16.26 -30.84
CA ARG A 5 -11.27 17.14 -30.42
C ARG A 5 -11.23 17.13 -28.91
N VAL A 6 -10.13 16.66 -28.35
CA VAL A 6 -9.89 16.70 -26.90
C VAL A 6 -8.98 17.89 -26.59
N CYS A 7 -9.44 18.79 -25.72
CA CYS A 7 -8.60 19.85 -25.17
C CYS A 7 -7.74 19.27 -24.04
N VAL A 8 -6.42 19.25 -24.23
CA VAL A 8 -5.47 18.79 -23.22
C VAL A 8 -5.08 20.00 -22.36
N VAL A 9 -5.47 20.01 -21.09
CA VAL A 9 -5.10 21.07 -20.13
C VAL A 9 -3.75 20.69 -19.51
N GLU A 10 -2.74 21.56 -19.67
CA GLU A 10 -1.39 21.31 -19.16
C GLU A 10 -1.38 21.19 -17.63
N GLN A 11 -1.03 20.00 -17.13
CA GLN A 11 -0.82 19.77 -15.69
C GLN A 11 0.66 19.90 -15.31
N PRO A 12 0.98 20.52 -14.15
CA PRO A 12 2.34 20.61 -13.64
C PRO A 12 2.97 19.22 -13.47
N GLY A 13 4.14 19.00 -14.08
CA GLY A 13 4.92 17.76 -13.92
C GLY A 13 4.69 16.67 -14.97
N GLN A 14 3.80 16.86 -15.94
CA GLN A 14 3.63 15.93 -17.08
C GLN A 14 3.95 16.59 -18.41
N THR A 15 4.52 15.83 -19.35
CA THR A 15 4.73 16.33 -20.71
C THR A 15 3.41 16.33 -21.49
N PHE A 16 3.24 17.29 -22.42
CA PHE A 16 2.09 17.34 -23.32
C PHE A 16 1.80 15.98 -24.00
N GLN A 17 2.85 15.24 -24.41
CA GLN A 17 2.69 13.90 -25.00
C GLN A 17 2.09 12.86 -24.04
N SER A 18 2.42 12.93 -22.75
CA SER A 18 1.82 12.06 -21.74
C SER A 18 0.34 12.37 -21.59
N GLN A 19 0.00 13.65 -21.47
CA GLN A 19 -1.37 14.09 -21.27
C GLN A 19 -2.24 13.83 -22.51
N ALA A 20 -1.72 14.09 -23.72
CA ALA A 20 -2.39 13.75 -24.98
C ALA A 20 -2.59 12.24 -25.13
N ARG A 21 -1.63 11.42 -24.64
CA ARG A 21 -1.76 9.96 -24.61
C ARG A 21 -2.87 9.53 -23.65
N ASP A 22 -2.95 10.12 -22.47
CA ASP A 22 -3.97 9.81 -21.45
C ASP A 22 -5.37 10.20 -21.94
N ALA A 23 -5.51 11.41 -22.49
CA ALA A 23 -6.72 11.89 -23.14
C ALA A 23 -7.21 10.94 -24.26
N ARG A 24 -6.30 10.49 -25.12
CA ARG A 24 -6.61 9.54 -26.19
C ARG A 24 -7.09 8.19 -25.65
N TYR A 25 -6.46 7.66 -24.60
CA TYR A 25 -6.89 6.39 -24.01
C TYR A 25 -8.21 6.53 -23.23
N ALA A 26 -8.46 7.67 -22.59
CA ALA A 26 -9.75 7.97 -21.97
C ALA A 26 -10.88 8.00 -23.02
N PHE A 27 -10.63 8.64 -24.17
CA PHE A 27 -11.54 8.63 -25.32
C PHE A 27 -11.81 7.20 -25.80
N PHE A 28 -10.76 6.39 -26.05
CA PHE A 28 -10.92 4.99 -26.47
C PHE A 28 -11.73 4.16 -25.47
N ALA A 29 -11.47 4.33 -24.17
CA ALA A 29 -12.18 3.62 -23.11
C ALA A 29 -13.67 4.01 -23.02
N ARG A 30 -13.99 5.28 -23.31
CA ARG A 30 -15.38 5.75 -23.38
C ARG A 30 -16.09 5.17 -24.60
N VAL A 31 -15.54 5.35 -25.80
CA VAL A 31 -16.11 4.84 -27.07
C VAL A 31 -16.33 3.33 -26.99
N ARG A 32 -15.36 2.59 -26.43
CA ARG A 32 -15.49 1.15 -26.23
C ARG A 32 -16.71 0.79 -25.36
N ARG A 33 -16.93 1.51 -24.25
CA ARG A 33 -18.06 1.28 -23.34
C ARG A 33 -19.39 1.68 -23.97
N GLU A 34 -19.46 2.86 -24.58
CA GLU A 34 -20.69 3.40 -25.20
C GLU A 34 -21.20 2.51 -26.34
N HIS A 35 -20.29 1.92 -27.13
CA HIS A 35 -20.65 1.08 -28.27
C HIS A 35 -20.54 -0.43 -28.01
N GLY A 36 -20.30 -0.85 -26.75
CA GLY A 36 -20.20 -2.27 -26.40
C GLY A 36 -19.08 -3.02 -27.14
N LEU A 37 -17.98 -2.35 -27.49
CA LEU A 37 -16.89 -2.93 -28.27
C LEU A 37 -16.02 -3.84 -27.39
N THR A 38 -15.59 -4.97 -27.95
CA THR A 38 -14.71 -5.91 -27.23
C THR A 38 -13.30 -5.39 -27.07
N ALA A 39 -12.76 -4.70 -28.09
CA ALA A 39 -11.38 -4.25 -28.12
C ALA A 39 -11.16 -2.95 -28.92
N VAL A 40 -10.01 -2.30 -28.67
CA VAL A 40 -9.50 -1.16 -29.42
C VAL A 40 -8.14 -1.53 -30.04
N ALA A 41 -8.09 -1.61 -31.37
CA ALA A 41 -6.86 -1.88 -32.09
C ALA A 41 -6.05 -0.59 -32.32
N THR A 42 -4.76 -0.63 -31.96
CA THR A 42 -3.82 0.48 -32.21
C THR A 42 -2.71 0.04 -33.15
N GLY A 43 -2.33 0.90 -34.10
CA GLY A 43 -1.35 0.61 -35.14
C GLY A 43 0.12 0.75 -34.71
N HIS A 44 0.47 0.30 -33.50
CA HIS A 44 1.88 0.25 -33.07
C HIS A 44 2.63 -0.83 -33.84
N THR A 45 3.82 -0.52 -34.34
CA THR A 45 4.63 -1.43 -35.17
C THR A 45 5.84 -2.00 -34.41
N ALA A 46 6.59 -2.90 -35.06
CA ALA A 46 7.86 -3.41 -34.55
C ALA A 46 8.90 -2.29 -34.32
N ASP A 47 8.89 -1.24 -35.13
CA ASP A 47 9.75 -0.07 -34.93
C ASP A 47 9.39 0.69 -33.64
N ASP A 48 8.10 0.86 -33.34
CA ASP A 48 7.65 1.45 -32.07
C ASP A 48 8.09 0.60 -30.87
N GLN A 49 8.09 -0.72 -31.03
CA GLN A 49 8.55 -1.66 -30.03
C GLN A 49 10.04 -1.49 -29.78
N ALA A 50 10.86 -1.52 -30.84
CA ALA A 50 12.30 -1.35 -30.76
C ALA A 50 12.68 0.01 -30.12
N GLU A 51 12.03 1.10 -30.52
CA GLU A 51 12.21 2.41 -29.88
C GLU A 51 11.90 2.39 -28.39
N THR A 52 10.82 1.70 -27.99
CA THR A 52 10.39 1.61 -26.59
C THR A 52 11.38 0.79 -25.76
N VAL A 53 11.87 -0.33 -26.29
CA VAL A 53 12.89 -1.16 -25.64
C VAL A 53 14.17 -0.35 -25.41
N LEU A 54 14.65 0.39 -26.42
CA LEU A 54 15.83 1.24 -26.29
C LEU A 54 15.63 2.37 -25.27
N LEU A 55 14.45 3.01 -25.26
CA LEU A 55 14.11 4.01 -24.24
C LEU A 55 14.18 3.44 -22.82
N TRP A 56 13.69 2.22 -22.62
CA TRP A 56 13.72 1.55 -21.32
C TRP A 56 15.12 1.10 -20.93
N LEU A 57 15.90 0.61 -21.89
CA LEU A 57 17.30 0.23 -21.69
C LEU A 57 18.13 1.45 -21.24
N LEU A 58 18.00 2.58 -21.93
CA LEU A 58 18.68 3.83 -21.57
C LEU A 58 18.23 4.40 -20.21
N ARG A 59 17.04 4.02 -19.73
CA ARG A 59 16.54 4.37 -18.39
C ARG A 59 16.98 3.39 -17.31
N GLY A 60 17.69 2.31 -17.66
CA GLY A 60 18.09 1.26 -16.72
C GLY A 60 16.91 0.46 -16.18
N ALA A 61 15.86 0.28 -16.98
CA ALA A 61 14.71 -0.50 -16.56
C ALA A 61 15.02 -2.01 -16.56
N GLY A 62 14.41 -2.72 -15.61
CA GLY A 62 14.47 -4.19 -15.58
C GLY A 62 13.53 -4.84 -16.60
N MET A 63 13.40 -6.16 -16.50
CA MET A 63 12.65 -7.01 -17.44
C MET A 63 11.25 -6.47 -17.81
N ASN A 64 10.45 -6.01 -16.84
CA ASN A 64 9.10 -5.49 -17.14
C ASN A 64 9.10 -4.25 -18.06
N GLY A 65 10.17 -3.44 -18.06
CA GLY A 65 10.31 -2.33 -19.00
C GLY A 65 10.84 -2.80 -20.35
N LEU A 66 11.79 -3.74 -20.34
CA LEU A 66 12.40 -4.31 -21.55
C LEU A 66 11.45 -5.24 -22.33
N ALA A 67 10.41 -5.76 -21.69
CA ALA A 67 9.27 -6.41 -22.35
C ALA A 67 8.50 -5.45 -23.30
N GLY A 68 8.81 -4.15 -23.26
CA GLY A 68 8.35 -3.18 -24.23
C GLY A 68 6.86 -2.87 -24.10
N ILE A 69 6.24 -2.63 -25.25
CA ILE A 69 4.82 -2.41 -25.42
C ILE A 69 4.13 -3.78 -25.43
N PRO A 70 3.13 -4.04 -24.56
CA PRO A 70 2.41 -5.30 -24.55
C PRO A 70 1.47 -5.42 -25.76
N ALA A 71 1.39 -6.61 -26.36
CA ALA A 71 0.48 -6.89 -27.48
C ALA A 71 -1.01 -6.75 -27.07
N HIS A 72 -1.32 -7.21 -25.85
CA HIS A 72 -2.65 -7.14 -25.24
C HIS A 72 -2.57 -6.43 -23.90
N ARG A 73 -3.58 -5.62 -23.58
CA ARG A 73 -3.74 -5.00 -22.26
C ARG A 73 -5.12 -5.33 -21.70
N ASP A 74 -5.20 -5.43 -20.38
CA ASP A 74 -6.43 -5.75 -19.65
C ASP A 74 -7.56 -4.73 -19.88
N ASP A 75 -7.24 -3.51 -20.28
CA ASP A 75 -8.20 -2.45 -20.65
C ASP A 75 -8.83 -2.65 -22.05
N GLY A 76 -8.56 -3.77 -22.72
CA GLY A 76 -9.14 -4.15 -24.02
C GLY A 76 -8.36 -3.60 -25.21
N ILE A 77 -7.12 -3.17 -25.02
CA ILE A 77 -6.31 -2.59 -26.11
C ILE A 77 -5.43 -3.65 -26.73
N ILE A 78 -5.54 -3.79 -28.05
CA ILE A 78 -4.78 -4.75 -28.84
C ILE A 78 -3.85 -4.05 -29.85
N ARG A 79 -2.74 -4.69 -30.18
CA ARG A 79 -1.71 -4.18 -31.11
C ARG A 79 -1.35 -5.24 -32.16
N PRO A 80 -2.19 -5.45 -33.18
CA PRO A 80 -1.98 -6.53 -34.15
C PRO A 80 -0.70 -6.37 -34.98
N LEU A 81 -0.22 -5.13 -35.16
CA LEU A 81 0.92 -4.81 -36.03
C LEU A 81 2.28 -4.83 -35.30
N LEU A 82 2.32 -5.27 -34.04
CA LEU A 82 3.53 -5.16 -33.23
C LEU A 82 4.71 -6.02 -33.75
N GLY A 83 4.41 -7.06 -34.53
CA GLY A 83 5.40 -7.90 -35.22
C GLY A 83 5.74 -7.44 -36.65
N VAL A 84 5.11 -6.37 -37.15
CA VAL A 84 5.26 -5.88 -38.53
C VAL A 84 6.08 -4.60 -38.52
N THR A 85 7.07 -4.49 -39.42
CA THR A 85 7.89 -3.27 -39.52
C THR A 85 7.15 -2.15 -40.23
N ARG A 86 7.58 -0.91 -39.99
CA ARG A 86 7.06 0.27 -40.70
C ARG A 86 7.25 0.15 -42.21
N GLU A 87 8.37 -0.41 -42.64
CA GLU A 87 8.67 -0.67 -44.06
C GLU A 87 7.62 -1.61 -44.68
N GLN A 88 7.33 -2.73 -44.03
CA GLN A 88 6.28 -3.66 -44.48
C GLN A 88 4.89 -3.01 -44.54
N VAL A 89 4.56 -2.11 -43.61
CA VAL A 89 3.31 -1.34 -43.65
C VAL A 89 3.27 -0.41 -44.86
N LEU A 90 4.38 0.29 -45.16
CA LEU A 90 4.47 1.18 -46.31
C LEU A 90 4.40 0.43 -47.63
N ASP A 91 5.09 -0.71 -47.74
CA ASP A 91 5.04 -1.59 -48.91
C ASP A 91 3.62 -2.12 -49.14
N TYR A 92 2.93 -2.50 -48.06
CA TYR A 92 1.53 -2.92 -48.13
C TYR A 92 0.63 -1.80 -48.65
N LEU A 93 0.75 -0.59 -48.11
CA LEU A 93 -0.02 0.58 -48.56
C LEU A 93 0.25 0.91 -50.03
N ALA A 94 1.51 0.88 -50.44
CA ALA A 94 1.92 1.10 -51.83
C ALA A 94 1.34 0.05 -52.78
N SER A 95 1.43 -1.24 -52.42
CA SER A 95 0.88 -2.35 -53.21
C SER A 95 -0.64 -2.29 -53.39
N ARG A 96 -1.33 -1.59 -52.47
CA ARG A 96 -2.78 -1.41 -52.47
C ARG A 96 -3.22 -0.04 -52.98
N GLY A 97 -2.29 0.87 -53.29
CA GLY A 97 -2.60 2.24 -53.67
C GLY A 97 -3.34 3.03 -52.58
N ILE A 98 -3.13 2.71 -51.30
CA ILE A 98 -3.83 3.36 -50.19
C ILE A 98 -3.05 4.61 -49.78
N ALA A 99 -3.68 5.78 -49.93
CA ALA A 99 -3.12 7.04 -49.45
C ALA A 99 -3.09 7.09 -47.91
N TYR A 100 -2.03 7.67 -47.36
CA TYR A 100 -1.88 7.87 -45.92
C TYR A 100 -1.32 9.27 -45.64
N ARG A 101 -1.51 9.74 -44.40
CA ARG A 101 -1.00 11.04 -43.94
C ARG A 101 0.14 10.83 -42.94
N THR A 102 1.21 11.60 -43.09
CA THR A 102 2.31 11.65 -42.13
C THR A 102 2.13 12.82 -41.18
N ASP A 103 2.22 12.57 -39.88
CA ASP A 103 2.13 13.63 -38.87
C ASP A 103 3.43 14.46 -38.85
N ALA A 104 3.31 15.78 -38.98
CA ALA A 104 4.42 16.74 -39.02
C ALA A 104 5.25 16.77 -37.73
N SER A 105 4.67 16.42 -36.58
CA SER A 105 5.36 16.36 -35.29
C SER A 105 6.45 15.27 -35.23
N ASN A 106 6.40 14.29 -36.14
CA ASN A 106 7.44 13.26 -36.28
C ASN A 106 8.80 13.82 -36.74
N ALA A 107 8.82 15.03 -37.33
CA ALA A 107 10.04 15.69 -37.82
C ALA A 107 10.77 16.49 -36.72
N LEU A 108 10.11 16.80 -35.60
CA LEU A 108 10.68 17.65 -34.54
C LEU A 108 11.65 16.86 -33.64
N ARG A 109 12.93 17.21 -33.62
CA ARG A 109 13.99 16.50 -32.84
C ARG A 109 13.94 16.71 -31.31
N ILE A 110 12.90 17.35 -30.80
CA ILE A 110 12.81 17.83 -29.41
C ILE A 110 12.64 16.66 -28.40
N TYR A 111 12.07 15.54 -28.83
CA TYR A 111 11.72 14.43 -27.94
C TYR A 111 12.74 13.29 -27.98
N ARG A 112 13.05 12.68 -26.82
CA ARG A 112 14.00 11.54 -26.70
C ARG A 112 13.68 10.40 -27.68
N ARG A 113 12.39 10.15 -27.94
CA ARG A 113 11.94 9.14 -28.90
C ARG A 113 12.30 9.49 -30.35
N ASN A 114 12.19 10.76 -30.73
CA ASN A 114 12.55 11.22 -32.06
C ASN A 114 14.06 11.16 -32.29
N ARG A 115 14.87 11.43 -31.25
CA ARG A 115 16.32 11.19 -31.30
C ARG A 115 16.66 9.72 -31.49
N ILE A 116 15.98 8.80 -30.80
CA ILE A 116 16.19 7.37 -31.02
C ILE A 116 15.85 6.97 -32.46
N ARG A 117 14.73 7.47 -33.00
CA ARG A 117 14.30 7.18 -34.38
C ARG A 117 15.27 7.72 -35.44
N HIS A 118 15.77 8.95 -35.27
CA HIS A 118 16.53 9.65 -36.31
C HIS A 118 18.06 9.57 -36.15
N GLU A 119 18.58 9.30 -34.95
CA GLU A 119 20.03 9.23 -34.68
C GLU A 119 20.46 7.79 -34.35
N ILE A 120 19.81 7.17 -33.35
CA ILE A 120 20.29 5.89 -32.79
C ILE A 120 19.89 4.70 -33.66
N MET A 121 18.64 4.63 -34.11
CA MET A 121 18.15 3.50 -34.90
C MET A 121 18.88 3.36 -36.24
N PRO A 122 19.13 4.44 -37.01
CA PRO A 122 19.92 4.35 -38.24
C PRO A 122 21.35 3.85 -37.96
N LEU A 123 21.99 4.34 -36.90
CA LEU A 123 23.31 3.89 -36.49
C LEU A 123 23.29 2.40 -36.11
N LEU A 124 22.34 1.94 -35.31
CA LEU A 124 22.23 0.52 -34.95
C LEU A 124 21.98 -0.39 -36.16
N ARG A 125 21.25 0.11 -37.18
CA ARG A 125 21.04 -0.61 -38.44
C ARG A 125 22.33 -0.81 -39.24
N THR A 126 23.36 0.03 -39.08
CA THR A 126 24.66 -0.19 -39.74
C THR A 126 25.42 -1.38 -39.12
N PHE A 127 25.25 -1.63 -37.82
CA PHE A 127 25.81 -2.81 -37.15
C PHE A 127 24.99 -4.07 -37.39
N ASN A 128 23.66 -3.95 -37.43
CA ASN A 128 22.75 -5.05 -37.68
C ASN A 128 21.51 -4.57 -38.46
N PRO A 129 21.41 -4.86 -39.77
CA PRO A 129 20.26 -4.45 -40.59
C PRO A 129 18.91 -4.95 -40.06
N ARG A 130 18.90 -6.06 -39.29
CA ARG A 130 17.71 -6.68 -38.68
C ARG A 130 17.54 -6.34 -37.20
N ILE A 131 18.11 -5.23 -36.73
CA ILE A 131 18.07 -4.85 -35.31
C ILE A 131 16.64 -4.64 -34.78
N VAL A 132 15.72 -4.10 -35.60
CA VAL A 132 14.32 -3.89 -35.20
C VAL A 132 13.65 -5.21 -34.88
N GLN A 133 13.79 -6.21 -35.75
CA GLN A 133 13.27 -7.56 -35.52
C GLN A 133 13.95 -8.21 -34.32
N GLY A 134 15.26 -8.01 -34.15
CA GLY A 134 16.01 -8.51 -33.00
C GLY A 134 15.50 -7.95 -31.67
N LEU A 135 15.27 -6.64 -31.59
CA LEU A 135 14.74 -5.97 -30.39
C LEU A 135 13.28 -6.34 -30.13
N ALA A 136 12.45 -6.44 -31.17
CA ALA A 136 11.06 -6.86 -31.04
C ALA A 136 10.95 -8.30 -30.50
N ARG A 137 11.76 -9.23 -31.04
CA ARG A 137 11.83 -10.61 -30.55
C ARG A 137 12.35 -10.69 -29.12
N ALA A 138 13.35 -9.89 -28.75
CA ALA A 138 13.84 -9.84 -27.37
C ALA A 138 12.74 -9.37 -26.41
N ALA A 139 11.97 -8.35 -26.79
CA ALA A 139 10.84 -7.88 -26.00
C ALA A 139 9.75 -8.95 -25.84
N GLU A 140 9.45 -9.70 -26.90
CA GLU A 140 8.48 -10.80 -26.87
C GLU A 140 8.90 -11.92 -25.90
N ILE A 141 10.15 -12.37 -25.97
CA ILE A 141 10.71 -13.38 -25.05
C ILE A 141 10.61 -12.89 -23.60
N LEU A 142 11.07 -11.66 -23.33
CA LEU A 142 11.04 -11.08 -21.98
C LEU A 142 9.61 -10.86 -21.48
N ALA A 143 8.64 -10.58 -22.36
CA ALA A 143 7.24 -10.45 -21.99
C ALA A 143 6.64 -11.79 -21.55
N ALA A 144 6.95 -12.88 -22.26
CA ALA A 144 6.51 -14.23 -21.90
C ALA A 144 7.11 -14.67 -20.56
N GLU A 145 8.41 -14.45 -20.35
CA GLU A 145 9.08 -14.74 -19.08
C GLU A 145 8.53 -13.88 -17.92
N ALA A 146 8.24 -12.59 -18.19
CA ALA A 146 7.64 -11.71 -17.19
C ALA A 146 6.25 -12.16 -16.75
N ALA A 147 5.45 -12.74 -17.66
CA ALA A 147 4.14 -13.31 -17.34
C ALA A 147 4.29 -14.53 -16.42
N LEU A 148 5.18 -15.47 -16.76
CA LEU A 148 5.47 -16.64 -15.90
C LEU A 148 5.92 -16.21 -14.50
N LEU A 149 6.83 -15.24 -14.42
CA LEU A 149 7.32 -14.73 -13.14
C LEU A 149 6.24 -13.98 -12.35
N ALA A 150 5.28 -13.34 -13.02
CA ALA A 150 4.16 -12.70 -12.36
C ALA A 150 3.19 -13.73 -11.74
N ASP A 151 2.99 -14.87 -12.39
CA ASP A 151 2.18 -15.96 -11.84
C ASP A 151 2.85 -16.61 -10.63
N LEU A 152 4.14 -16.92 -10.71
CA LEU A 152 4.91 -17.41 -9.56
C LEU A 152 4.92 -16.39 -8.40
N GLU A 153 5.12 -15.10 -8.70
CA GLU A 153 5.03 -14.02 -7.70
C GLU A 153 3.66 -13.99 -7.02
N ARG A 154 2.58 -14.32 -7.73
CA ARG A 154 1.22 -14.35 -7.19
C ARG A 154 1.05 -15.42 -6.12
N ASP A 155 1.63 -16.60 -6.33
CA ASP A 155 1.53 -17.71 -5.39
C ASP A 155 2.46 -17.52 -4.19
N LEU A 156 3.70 -17.07 -4.43
CA LEU A 156 4.62 -16.69 -3.35
C LEU A 156 4.03 -15.57 -2.47
N TRP A 157 3.35 -14.60 -3.08
CA TRP A 157 2.70 -13.53 -2.33
C TRP A 157 1.69 -14.05 -1.31
N LYS A 158 0.87 -15.05 -1.67
CA LYS A 158 -0.11 -15.67 -0.75
C LYS A 158 0.58 -16.35 0.44
N ALA A 159 1.75 -16.95 0.22
CA ALA A 159 2.50 -17.63 1.26
C ALA A 159 3.21 -16.65 2.21
N VAL A 160 3.65 -15.49 1.70
CA VAL A 160 4.43 -14.50 2.46
C VAL A 160 3.54 -13.47 3.17
N VAL A 161 2.41 -13.07 2.59
CA VAL A 161 1.48 -12.11 3.23
C VAL A 161 0.81 -12.72 4.45
N LYS A 162 0.75 -11.94 5.52
CA LYS A 162 -0.02 -12.25 6.72
C LYS A 162 -1.29 -11.42 6.83
N ASP A 163 -1.21 -10.15 6.47
CA ASP A 163 -2.35 -9.25 6.56
C ASP A 163 -2.21 -8.09 5.56
N ILE A 164 -3.34 -7.59 5.07
CA ILE A 164 -3.45 -6.44 4.17
C ILE A 164 -4.59 -5.57 4.68
N VAL A 165 -4.26 -4.37 5.14
CA VAL A 165 -5.23 -3.35 5.55
C VAL A 165 -4.97 -2.06 4.76
N PRO A 166 -5.96 -1.16 4.65
CA PRO A 166 -5.78 0.09 3.91
C PRO A 166 -4.53 0.86 4.38
N GLY A 167 -3.58 1.05 3.45
CA GLY A 167 -2.33 1.77 3.72
C GLY A 167 -1.27 0.99 4.50
N ARG A 168 -1.44 -0.32 4.74
CA ARG A 168 -0.44 -1.16 5.43
C ARG A 168 -0.51 -2.62 4.96
N VAL A 169 0.66 -3.21 4.71
CA VAL A 169 0.83 -4.64 4.41
C VAL A 169 1.77 -5.28 5.42
N VAL A 170 1.41 -6.47 5.91
CA VAL A 170 2.23 -7.25 6.83
C VAL A 170 2.70 -8.53 6.15
N LEU A 171 4.02 -8.74 6.13
CA LEU A 171 4.70 -9.87 5.53
C LEU A 171 5.36 -10.72 6.61
N GLN A 172 5.44 -12.03 6.36
CA GLN A 172 6.26 -12.94 7.13
C GLN A 172 7.73 -12.77 6.70
N GLY A 173 8.58 -12.28 7.59
CA GLY A 173 9.96 -11.90 7.29
C GLY A 173 10.89 -13.07 6.97
N GLU A 174 10.82 -14.17 7.73
CA GLU A 174 11.64 -15.37 7.51
C GLU A 174 11.30 -16.08 6.18
N ARG A 175 10.00 -16.20 5.84
CA ARG A 175 9.53 -16.75 4.57
C ARG A 175 10.01 -15.87 3.43
N LEU A 176 9.83 -14.55 3.53
CA LEU A 176 10.37 -13.62 2.53
C LEU A 176 11.88 -13.76 2.37
N ALA A 177 12.63 -13.93 3.46
CA ALA A 177 14.09 -14.07 3.42
C ALA A 177 14.57 -15.40 2.79
N GLN A 178 13.73 -16.44 2.80
CA GLN A 178 14.01 -17.73 2.18
C GLN A 178 13.78 -17.72 0.67
N GLU A 179 13.01 -16.76 0.15
CA GLU A 179 12.76 -16.66 -1.29
C GLU A 179 14.03 -16.27 -2.06
N PRO A 180 14.17 -16.68 -3.34
CA PRO A 180 15.25 -16.21 -4.20
C PRO A 180 15.28 -14.68 -4.29
N LEU A 181 16.47 -14.09 -4.38
CA LEU A 181 16.68 -12.64 -4.36
C LEU A 181 15.80 -11.87 -5.36
N GLY A 182 15.56 -12.45 -6.55
CA GLY A 182 14.65 -11.87 -7.55
C GLY A 182 13.21 -11.74 -7.04
N PHE A 183 12.70 -12.76 -6.34
CA PHE A 183 11.38 -12.73 -5.73
C PHE A 183 11.33 -11.83 -4.50
N GLN A 184 12.35 -11.81 -3.66
CA GLN A 184 12.41 -10.85 -2.54
C GLN A 184 12.21 -9.40 -3.02
N ARG A 185 12.94 -9.01 -4.08
CA ARG A 185 12.82 -7.69 -4.70
C ARG A 185 11.41 -7.45 -5.24
N ARG A 186 10.82 -8.42 -5.93
CA ARG A 186 9.46 -8.33 -6.50
C ARG A 186 8.40 -8.15 -5.41
N LEU A 187 8.45 -8.98 -4.37
CA LEU A 187 7.51 -8.97 -3.26
C LEU A 187 7.58 -7.65 -2.48
N ILE A 188 8.77 -7.09 -2.22
CA ILE A 188 8.91 -5.76 -1.61
C ILE A 188 8.30 -4.67 -2.50
N ARG A 189 8.58 -4.67 -3.81
CA ARG A 189 7.98 -3.68 -4.73
C ARG A 189 6.46 -3.83 -4.78
N ARG A 190 5.94 -5.05 -4.71
CA ARG A 190 4.51 -5.32 -4.63
C ARG A 190 3.91 -4.77 -3.34
N ALA A 191 4.50 -5.02 -2.18
CA ALA A 191 4.04 -4.48 -0.91
C ALA A 191 3.95 -2.94 -0.92
N VAL A 192 4.95 -2.27 -1.47
CA VAL A 192 4.92 -0.80 -1.65
C VAL A 192 3.80 -0.37 -2.61
N ARG A 193 3.55 -1.13 -3.69
CA ARG A 193 2.44 -0.88 -4.62
C ARG A 193 1.09 -1.01 -3.93
N GLU A 194 0.87 -2.01 -3.09
CA GLU A 194 -0.38 -2.17 -2.34
C GLU A 194 -0.65 -0.96 -1.41
N VAL A 195 0.39 -0.42 -0.77
CA VAL A 195 0.23 0.72 0.17
C VAL A 195 0.03 2.06 -0.54
N ARG A 196 0.72 2.29 -1.66
CA ARG A 196 0.74 3.59 -2.36
C ARG A 196 -0.11 3.62 -3.63
N GLY A 197 -0.60 2.48 -4.09
CA GLY A 197 -1.21 2.31 -5.42
C GLY A 197 -0.21 2.21 -6.57
N SER A 198 1.07 2.52 -6.32
CA SER A 198 2.13 2.43 -7.34
C SER A 198 3.50 2.21 -6.72
N ALA A 199 4.36 1.45 -7.38
CA ALA A 199 5.78 1.31 -7.05
C ALA A 199 6.69 2.27 -7.88
N ALA A 200 6.11 3.19 -8.65
CA ALA A 200 6.86 4.15 -9.47
C ALA A 200 7.73 5.08 -8.60
N GLY A 201 9.01 5.25 -8.95
CA GLY A 201 9.96 6.05 -8.17
C GLY A 201 10.64 5.32 -7.01
N LEU A 202 10.33 4.04 -6.75
CA LEU A 202 11.13 3.20 -5.87
C LEU A 202 12.37 2.70 -6.63
N THR A 203 13.56 3.10 -6.18
CA THR A 203 14.83 2.81 -6.87
C THR A 203 15.35 1.40 -6.56
N PHE A 204 16.27 0.91 -7.40
CA PHE A 204 16.93 -0.38 -7.15
C PHE A 204 17.69 -0.39 -5.82
N GLN A 205 18.42 0.70 -5.52
CA GLN A 205 19.17 0.85 -4.28
C GLN A 205 18.24 0.80 -3.05
N GLN A 206 17.10 1.48 -3.10
CA GLN A 206 16.13 1.48 -1.99
C GLN A 206 15.56 0.09 -1.71
N VAL A 207 15.27 -0.69 -2.76
CA VAL A 207 14.87 -2.10 -2.57
C VAL A 207 16.02 -2.89 -1.95
N GLY A 208 17.25 -2.69 -2.43
CA GLY A 208 18.45 -3.28 -1.84
C GLY A 208 18.60 -2.97 -0.35
N ASP A 209 18.39 -1.71 0.04
CA ASP A 209 18.48 -1.25 1.43
C ASP A 209 17.41 -1.90 2.31
N VAL A 210 16.18 -2.05 1.82
CA VAL A 210 15.11 -2.79 2.52
C VAL A 210 15.55 -4.24 2.75
N LEU A 211 16.07 -4.91 1.72
CA LEU A 211 16.50 -6.29 1.83
C LEU A 211 17.67 -6.45 2.81
N ALA A 212 18.68 -5.60 2.71
CA ALA A 212 19.86 -5.68 3.55
C ALA A 212 19.56 -5.34 5.03
N ARG A 213 18.74 -4.31 5.27
CA ARG A 213 18.52 -3.78 6.63
C ARG A 213 17.35 -4.42 7.35
N VAL A 214 16.28 -4.76 6.63
CA VAL A 214 15.00 -5.20 7.22
C VAL A 214 14.77 -6.70 7.01
N VAL A 215 15.00 -7.22 5.80
CA VAL A 215 14.81 -8.66 5.51
C VAL A 215 15.97 -9.50 6.03
N GLY A 216 17.21 -8.99 5.90
CA GLY A 216 18.43 -9.64 6.36
C GLY A 216 18.58 -9.71 7.89
N VAL A 217 19.57 -10.48 8.33
CA VAL A 217 19.91 -10.66 9.74
C VAL A 217 20.81 -9.49 10.17
N GLY A 218 20.21 -8.38 10.58
CA GLY A 218 20.96 -7.18 10.97
C GLY A 218 20.09 -6.14 11.68
N HIS A 219 20.72 -5.24 12.44
CA HIS A 219 20.12 -4.33 13.42
C HIS A 219 19.20 -3.21 12.86
N GLY A 220 18.74 -3.30 11.61
CA GLY A 220 17.85 -2.33 10.97
C GLY A 220 16.36 -2.66 11.16
N ARG A 221 15.75 -2.21 12.26
CA ARG A 221 14.30 -2.47 12.50
C ARG A 221 13.36 -1.60 11.68
N ARG A 222 13.86 -0.54 11.02
CA ARG A 222 13.03 0.41 10.26
C ARG A 222 13.83 1.14 9.19
N LEU A 223 13.18 1.38 8.05
CA LEU A 223 13.66 2.20 6.94
C LEU A 223 12.53 3.09 6.43
N ASP A 224 12.81 4.37 6.25
CA ASP A 224 11.89 5.31 5.61
C ASP A 224 12.22 5.39 4.10
N LEU A 225 11.20 5.22 3.26
CA LEU A 225 11.25 5.27 1.81
C LEU A 225 10.53 6.54 1.29
N PRO A 226 10.85 7.02 0.06
CA PRO A 226 10.19 8.18 -0.52
C PRO A 226 8.67 8.01 -0.66
N GLY A 227 7.97 9.13 -0.66
CA GLY A 227 6.50 9.14 -0.68
C GLY A 227 5.87 8.75 0.66
N GLY A 228 6.62 8.95 1.75
CA GLY A 228 6.15 8.70 3.11
C GLY A 228 5.86 7.23 3.37
N ILE A 229 6.63 6.31 2.81
CA ILE A 229 6.49 4.87 3.07
C ILE A 229 7.49 4.48 4.15
N VAL A 230 7.09 3.60 5.05
CA VAL A 230 7.95 3.06 6.12
C VAL A 230 7.92 1.55 6.01
N VAL A 231 9.11 0.95 6.07
CA VAL A 231 9.28 -0.50 6.14
C VAL A 231 9.95 -0.83 7.45
N GLU A 232 9.30 -1.63 8.29
CA GLU A 232 9.79 -1.97 9.62
C GLU A 232 9.70 -3.46 9.89
N ARG A 233 10.59 -3.97 10.74
CA ARG A 233 10.58 -5.35 11.22
C ARG A 233 10.37 -5.39 12.72
N ASP A 234 9.34 -6.11 13.14
CA ASP A 234 9.08 -6.46 14.53
C ASP A 234 9.06 -7.99 14.68
N GLY A 235 10.14 -8.54 15.22
CA GLY A 235 10.37 -9.98 15.30
C GLY A 235 10.34 -10.64 13.93
N ALA A 236 9.35 -11.53 13.74
CA ALA A 236 9.14 -12.33 12.54
C ALA A 236 8.32 -11.61 11.45
N LEU A 237 7.80 -10.41 11.72
CA LEU A 237 6.91 -9.70 10.82
C LEU A 237 7.59 -8.46 10.24
N ILE A 238 7.40 -8.24 8.95
CA ILE A 238 7.81 -7.04 8.24
C ILE A 238 6.55 -6.27 7.85
N THR A 239 6.45 -5.03 8.29
CA THR A 239 5.33 -4.14 7.97
C THR A 239 5.78 -3.09 6.97
N VAL A 240 5.04 -2.96 5.87
CA VAL A 240 5.17 -1.86 4.91
C VAL A 240 3.93 -0.99 5.07
N GLY A 241 4.09 0.29 5.38
CA GLY A 241 2.95 1.19 5.58
C GLY A 241 3.29 2.63 5.25
N ARG A 242 2.30 3.52 5.31
CA ARG A 242 2.59 4.96 5.26
C ARG A 242 3.14 5.42 6.60
N ARG A 243 4.07 6.38 6.55
CA ARG A 243 4.51 7.15 7.71
C ARG A 243 3.24 7.75 8.30
N ALA A 244 2.96 7.43 9.56
CA ALA A 244 1.98 8.20 10.31
C ALA A 244 2.44 9.66 10.24
N THR A 245 1.77 10.47 9.44
CA THR A 245 1.82 11.91 9.60
C THR A 245 1.27 12.19 10.98
N GLU A 246 2.07 12.79 11.86
CA GLU A 246 1.51 13.52 12.99
C GLU A 246 0.65 14.64 12.39
N GLY A 247 -0.66 14.38 12.27
CA GLY A 247 -1.67 15.22 11.67
C GLY A 247 -3.02 14.55 11.88
N PRO A 248 -4.06 15.34 12.20
CA PRO A 248 -4.90 15.14 13.38
C PRO A 248 -5.41 13.71 13.45
N ALA A 249 -5.29 13.11 14.65
CA ALA A 249 -5.81 11.80 14.97
C ALA A 249 -7.12 11.54 14.21
N GLY A 250 -7.09 10.62 13.24
CA GLY A 250 -8.32 10.03 12.72
C GLY A 250 -9.13 9.61 13.94
N ALA A 251 -10.40 10.02 14.00
CA ALA A 251 -11.29 9.97 15.15
C ALA A 251 -11.22 8.62 15.90
N GLY A 252 -10.23 8.51 16.77
CA GLY A 252 -9.75 7.29 17.38
C GLY A 252 -8.87 7.71 18.54
N VAL A 253 -9.30 7.31 19.74
CA VAL A 253 -8.67 7.54 21.06
C VAL A 253 -7.79 8.78 21.09
N GLY A 254 -8.39 9.96 21.34
CA GLY A 254 -7.71 11.26 21.22
C GLY A 254 -6.31 11.24 21.81
N GLY A 255 -5.28 11.32 20.97
CA GLY A 255 -3.88 10.93 21.23
C GLY A 255 -3.37 10.95 22.68
N ALA A 256 -2.33 11.74 22.96
CA ALA A 256 -1.77 11.77 24.31
C ALA A 256 -2.74 12.47 25.27
N THR A 257 -3.46 13.50 24.83
CA THR A 257 -4.35 14.37 25.62
C THR A 257 -5.64 13.69 26.07
N GLY A 258 -6.08 12.63 25.40
CA GLY A 258 -7.26 11.85 25.73
C GLY A 258 -8.59 12.47 25.30
N SER A 259 -9.64 11.66 25.28
CA SER A 259 -11.03 12.07 25.05
C SER A 259 -11.85 11.83 26.32
N PRO A 260 -12.73 12.77 26.74
CA PRO A 260 -13.53 12.59 27.95
C PRO A 260 -14.56 11.49 27.77
N LEU A 261 -14.66 10.58 28.75
CA LEU A 261 -15.68 9.54 28.82
C LEU A 261 -16.74 9.93 29.84
N SER A 262 -17.96 10.17 29.36
CA SER A 262 -19.10 10.47 30.23
C SER A 262 -19.70 9.18 30.80
N ILE A 263 -20.23 9.26 32.02
CA ILE A 263 -21.02 8.20 32.64
C ILE A 263 -22.40 8.78 32.96
N PRO A 264 -23.50 8.21 32.43
CA PRO A 264 -23.53 7.20 31.36
C PRO A 264 -23.07 7.78 30.02
N GLY A 265 -22.44 6.95 29.17
CA GLY A 265 -21.94 7.40 27.86
C GLY A 265 -21.05 6.37 27.16
N GLY A 266 -20.43 6.76 26.05
CA GLY A 266 -19.52 5.89 25.32
C GLY A 266 -18.62 6.64 24.35
N ILE A 267 -17.58 5.95 23.88
CA ILE A 267 -16.61 6.45 22.90
C ILE A 267 -16.42 5.40 21.81
N TRP A 268 -16.49 5.87 20.56
CA TRP A 268 -16.23 5.09 19.37
C TRP A 268 -14.75 5.12 19.01
N PHE A 269 -14.20 3.97 18.63
CA PHE A 269 -12.82 3.85 18.15
C PHE A 269 -12.80 3.78 16.61
N GLY A 270 -13.06 4.90 15.92
CA GLY A 270 -13.17 4.97 14.45
C GLY A 270 -14.60 4.82 13.93
N GLU A 271 -14.82 5.02 12.63
CA GLU A 271 -16.15 5.01 11.98
C GLU A 271 -16.86 3.64 11.98
N SER A 272 -16.14 2.54 12.22
CA SER A 272 -16.70 1.18 12.30
C SER A 272 -15.94 0.30 13.32
N GLY A 273 -15.29 0.92 14.31
CA GLY A 273 -14.46 0.21 15.27
C GLY A 273 -15.18 -0.11 16.57
N PRO A 274 -14.49 -0.82 17.49
CA PRO A 274 -15.10 -1.23 18.75
C PRO A 274 -15.60 -0.01 19.55
N HIS A 275 -16.71 -0.21 20.26
CA HIS A 275 -17.36 0.83 21.04
C HIS A 275 -17.12 0.55 22.53
N LEU A 276 -16.63 1.58 23.25
CA LEU A 276 -16.50 1.54 24.69
C LEU A 276 -17.73 2.20 25.32
N LEU A 277 -18.51 1.42 26.06
CA LEU A 277 -19.69 1.86 26.80
C LEU A 277 -19.39 1.96 28.29
N ALA A 278 -19.82 3.04 28.92
CA ALA A 278 -19.79 3.25 30.37
C ALA A 278 -21.23 3.46 30.88
N LEU A 279 -21.69 2.54 31.72
CA LEU A 279 -23.05 2.52 32.24
C LEU A 279 -23.00 2.56 33.77
N GLU A 280 -23.73 3.48 34.39
CA GLU A 280 -23.93 3.51 35.83
C GLU A 280 -25.11 2.62 36.23
N GLY A 281 -24.98 1.88 37.33
CA GLY A 281 -26.03 1.02 37.86
C GLY A 281 -25.94 0.84 39.38
N TYR A 282 -27.07 0.49 39.99
CA TYR A 282 -27.19 0.21 41.42
C TYR A 282 -26.97 -1.27 41.76
N GLN A 283 -26.80 -2.13 40.76
CA GLN A 283 -26.44 -3.54 40.92
C GLN A 283 -25.31 -3.90 39.93
N PRO A 284 -24.37 -4.78 40.30
CA PRO A 284 -23.37 -5.29 39.36
C PRO A 284 -24.08 -6.02 38.22
N VAL A 285 -23.74 -5.69 36.97
CA VAL A 285 -24.35 -6.30 35.79
C VAL A 285 -24.17 -7.82 35.85
N THR A 286 -25.27 -8.57 35.83
CA THR A 286 -25.27 -10.03 35.77
C THR A 286 -24.80 -10.50 34.39
N GLY A 287 -23.49 -10.73 34.28
CA GLY A 287 -22.77 -11.24 33.12
C GLY A 287 -21.32 -11.54 33.50
N ARG A 288 -20.59 -12.34 32.70
CA ARG A 288 -19.17 -12.66 32.96
C ARG A 288 -18.32 -11.38 32.88
N ALA A 289 -18.09 -10.73 34.02
CA ALA A 289 -17.04 -9.73 34.19
C ALA A 289 -15.68 -10.42 34.06
N ASP A 290 -15.21 -10.57 32.83
CA ASP A 290 -13.96 -11.27 32.49
C ASP A 290 -12.70 -10.39 32.66
N GLY A 291 -12.89 -9.10 33.00
CA GLY A 291 -11.85 -8.10 33.15
C GLY A 291 -11.17 -7.71 31.83
N ARG A 292 -11.68 -8.20 30.68
CA ARG A 292 -11.12 -8.01 29.34
C ARG A 292 -12.09 -7.33 28.40
N SER A 293 -13.33 -7.81 28.33
CA SER A 293 -14.42 -7.24 27.55
C SER A 293 -15.43 -6.49 28.43
N VAL A 294 -15.57 -6.91 29.68
CA VAL A 294 -16.41 -6.23 30.69
C VAL A 294 -15.61 -6.03 31.97
N LEU A 295 -15.57 -4.80 32.46
CA LEU A 295 -15.01 -4.42 33.75
C LEU A 295 -16.07 -3.72 34.59
N VAL A 296 -16.30 -4.24 35.81
CA VAL A 296 -17.15 -3.60 36.81
C VAL A 296 -16.24 -2.91 37.82
N VAL A 297 -16.53 -1.65 38.13
CA VAL A 297 -15.73 -0.82 39.04
C VAL A 297 -16.62 -0.11 40.06
N ASP A 298 -16.03 0.21 41.20
CA ASP A 298 -16.65 1.04 42.24
C ASP A 298 -16.76 2.49 41.74
N ALA A 299 -17.99 2.99 41.62
CA ALA A 299 -18.27 4.31 41.06
C ALA A 299 -17.62 5.42 41.88
N ASP A 300 -17.59 5.27 43.20
CA ASP A 300 -17.11 6.30 44.12
C ASP A 300 -15.57 6.41 44.09
N ARG A 301 -14.87 5.42 43.49
CA ARG A 301 -13.41 5.44 43.31
C ARG A 301 -12.95 6.05 42.00
N LEU A 302 -13.85 6.24 41.03
CA LEU A 302 -13.48 6.71 39.68
C LEU A 302 -13.16 8.22 39.63
N GLY A 303 -13.86 9.04 40.42
CA GLY A 303 -13.76 10.49 40.30
C GLY A 303 -14.17 11.02 38.92
N SER A 304 -13.94 12.32 38.68
CA SER A 304 -14.24 12.99 37.41
C SER A 304 -13.15 14.04 37.12
N PRO A 305 -12.73 14.23 35.84
CA PRO A 305 -13.20 13.57 34.63
C PRO A 305 -12.56 12.19 34.40
N LEU A 306 -13.28 11.29 33.72
CA LEU A 306 -12.69 10.09 33.11
C LEU A 306 -12.20 10.41 31.70
N ILE A 307 -11.02 9.90 31.38
CA ILE A 307 -10.34 10.17 30.11
C ILE A 307 -9.94 8.85 29.46
N VAL A 308 -10.26 8.70 28.18
CA VAL A 308 -9.73 7.60 27.35
C VAL A 308 -8.57 8.12 26.53
N ARG A 309 -7.38 7.56 26.75
CA ARG A 309 -6.15 7.97 26.05
C ARG A 309 -5.27 6.76 25.71
N THR A 310 -4.23 6.99 24.92
CA THR A 310 -3.18 6.00 24.70
C THR A 310 -2.13 6.06 25.81
N TRP A 311 -1.29 5.03 25.86
CA TRP A 311 -0.24 4.92 26.90
C TRP A 311 0.87 5.96 26.74
N ARG A 312 1.49 6.34 27.86
CA ARG A 312 2.61 7.28 27.94
C ARG A 312 3.80 6.62 28.65
N PRO A 313 5.06 7.00 28.32
CA PRO A 313 6.22 6.57 29.08
C PRO A 313 6.06 6.90 30.57
N GLY A 314 6.29 5.92 31.45
CA GLY A 314 6.11 6.07 32.89
C GLY A 314 4.73 5.68 33.43
N ASP A 315 3.75 5.40 32.55
CA ASP A 315 2.45 4.87 32.96
C ASP A 315 2.61 3.56 33.75
N TRP A 316 1.77 3.42 34.77
CA TRP A 316 1.74 2.27 35.66
C TRP A 316 0.33 2.06 36.21
N PHE A 317 0.04 0.84 36.62
CA PHE A 317 -1.23 0.47 37.25
C PHE A 317 -1.02 -0.71 38.21
N CYS A 318 -2.05 -1.10 38.96
CA CYS A 318 -2.06 -2.27 39.85
C CYS A 318 -2.95 -3.36 39.22
N PRO A 319 -2.41 -4.30 38.42
CA PRO A 319 -3.24 -5.26 37.70
C PRO A 319 -4.02 -6.16 38.66
N ALA A 320 -5.33 -6.32 38.43
CA ALA A 320 -6.17 -7.22 39.22
C ALA A 320 -5.59 -8.64 39.30
N GLY A 321 -5.56 -9.19 40.52
CA GLY A 321 -5.02 -10.53 40.81
C GLY A 321 -3.52 -10.54 41.16
N MET A 322 -2.87 -9.37 41.29
CA MET A 322 -1.47 -9.24 41.69
C MET A 322 -1.30 -8.65 43.10
N LYS A 323 -2.29 -8.81 43.99
CA LYS A 323 -2.26 -8.36 45.39
C LYS A 323 -1.89 -6.87 45.55
N GLY A 324 -2.38 -6.02 44.66
CA GLY A 324 -2.12 -4.58 44.67
C GLY A 324 -0.71 -4.16 44.25
N HIS A 325 0.15 -5.07 43.79
CA HIS A 325 1.50 -4.71 43.34
C HIS A 325 1.48 -3.81 42.10
N ARG A 326 2.19 -2.69 42.18
CA ARG A 326 2.38 -1.74 41.08
C ARG A 326 3.21 -2.36 39.97
N LYS A 327 2.76 -2.18 38.73
CA LYS A 327 3.46 -2.60 37.51
C LYS A 327 3.52 -1.48 36.49
N LYS A 328 4.70 -1.27 35.89
CA LYS A 328 4.83 -0.36 34.73
C LYS A 328 4.06 -0.94 33.56
N LEU A 329 3.34 -0.09 32.83
CA LEU A 329 2.54 -0.51 31.69
C LEU A 329 3.41 -1.04 30.55
N GLN A 330 4.63 -0.52 30.41
CA GLN A 330 5.63 -1.04 29.48
C GLN A 330 5.94 -2.52 29.74
N ASP A 331 6.20 -2.87 31.00
CA ASP A 331 6.57 -4.23 31.42
C ASP A 331 5.36 -5.14 31.29
N TYR A 332 4.16 -4.64 31.64
CA TYR A 332 2.91 -5.35 31.39
C TYR A 332 2.71 -5.69 29.90
N PHE A 333 2.97 -4.74 28.99
CA PHE A 333 2.88 -4.98 27.55
C PHE A 333 3.93 -5.97 27.04
N VAL A 334 5.13 -6.00 27.64
CA VAL A 334 6.15 -7.02 27.34
C VAL A 334 5.63 -8.40 27.75
N ASP A 335 5.10 -8.54 28.96
CA ASP A 335 4.61 -9.82 29.48
C ASP A 335 3.41 -10.35 28.69
N GLN A 336 2.52 -9.46 28.24
CA GLN A 336 1.40 -9.80 27.35
C GLN A 336 1.84 -10.02 25.89
N LYS A 337 3.14 -9.89 25.59
CA LYS A 337 3.72 -10.04 24.24
C LYS A 337 3.07 -9.12 23.20
N ILE A 338 2.71 -7.90 23.61
CA ILE A 338 2.08 -6.91 22.73
C ILE A 338 3.18 -6.21 21.91
N PRO A 339 3.13 -6.28 20.56
CA PRO A 339 4.10 -5.63 19.67
C PRO A 339 4.18 -4.12 19.90
N ARG A 340 5.36 -3.51 19.75
CA ARG A 340 5.53 -2.07 20.06
C ARG A 340 4.63 -1.18 19.22
N THR A 341 4.36 -1.57 17.98
CA THR A 341 3.48 -0.89 17.02
C THR A 341 2.03 -0.86 17.48
N ARG A 342 1.55 -1.95 18.13
CA ARG A 342 0.18 -2.03 18.66
C ARG A 342 -0.02 -1.38 20.01
N ARG A 343 1.05 -1.14 20.80
CA ARG A 343 0.92 -0.53 22.14
C ARG A 343 0.30 0.86 22.10
N GLY A 344 0.61 1.64 21.05
CA GLY A 344 0.03 2.96 20.83
C GLY A 344 -1.46 2.93 20.45
N GLU A 345 -1.98 1.78 20.05
CA GLU A 345 -3.37 1.58 19.66
C GLU A 345 -4.23 1.03 20.83
N VAL A 346 -3.61 0.63 21.95
CA VAL A 346 -4.32 0.12 23.13
C VAL A 346 -4.99 1.28 23.90
N PRO A 347 -6.33 1.31 24.01
CA PRO A 347 -7.02 2.34 24.78
C PRO A 347 -6.83 2.11 26.28
N LEU A 348 -6.66 3.20 27.01
CA LEU A 348 -6.65 3.21 28.47
C LEU A 348 -7.81 4.06 28.98
N VAL A 349 -8.60 3.52 29.90
CA VAL A 349 -9.53 4.34 30.70
C VAL A 349 -8.78 4.83 31.92
N VAL A 350 -8.75 6.15 32.12
CA VAL A 350 -7.94 6.83 33.14
C VAL A 350 -8.83 7.73 33.98
N ALA A 351 -8.77 7.51 35.29
CA ALA A 351 -9.34 8.35 36.33
C ALA A 351 -8.28 9.33 36.88
N PRO A 352 -8.68 10.37 37.65
CA PRO A 352 -7.71 11.23 38.33
C PRO A 352 -6.72 10.45 39.23
N ALA A 353 -7.16 9.33 39.81
CA ALA A 353 -6.33 8.45 40.64
C ALA A 353 -5.43 7.48 39.86
N GLY A 354 -5.55 7.44 38.52
CA GLY A 354 -4.69 6.64 37.64
C GLY A 354 -5.46 5.78 36.64
N ILE A 355 -4.76 4.83 36.02
CA ILE A 355 -5.33 3.92 35.03
C ILE A 355 -6.36 3.01 35.71
N VAL A 356 -7.58 2.99 35.19
CA VAL A 356 -8.68 2.13 35.63
C VAL A 356 -8.70 0.84 34.83
N TRP A 357 -8.48 0.94 33.51
CA TRP A 357 -8.59 -0.20 32.62
C TRP A 357 -7.62 -0.12 31.44
N VAL A 358 -6.84 -1.18 31.24
CA VAL A 358 -6.16 -1.46 29.97
C VAL A 358 -7.16 -2.23 29.10
N VAL A 359 -7.86 -1.51 28.23
CA VAL A 359 -9.06 -2.00 27.51
C VAL A 359 -8.71 -3.22 26.66
N GLY A 360 -9.48 -4.31 26.79
CA GLY A 360 -9.19 -5.59 26.13
C GLY A 360 -8.25 -6.52 26.91
N TYR A 361 -7.63 -6.05 27.99
CA TYR A 361 -6.57 -6.77 28.70
C TYR A 361 -6.84 -6.98 30.19
N ARG A 362 -6.79 -5.91 31.00
CA ARG A 362 -6.88 -6.03 32.46
C ARG A 362 -7.28 -4.72 33.15
N GLY A 363 -8.17 -4.83 34.13
CA GLY A 363 -8.52 -3.75 35.06
C GLY A 363 -7.48 -3.53 36.17
N ASP A 364 -7.50 -2.34 36.75
CA ASP A 364 -6.73 -1.99 37.95
C ASP A 364 -7.52 -2.35 39.22
N GLU A 365 -6.87 -3.10 40.11
CA GLU A 365 -7.45 -3.65 41.34
C GLU A 365 -7.97 -2.58 42.31
N ARG A 366 -7.39 -1.37 42.26
CA ARG A 366 -7.79 -0.26 43.13
C ARG A 366 -9.22 0.20 42.88
N PHE A 367 -9.72 -0.01 41.67
CA PHE A 367 -11.08 0.37 41.27
C PHE A 367 -12.06 -0.81 41.33
N SER A 368 -11.61 -2.00 41.71
CA SER A 368 -12.48 -3.16 41.90
C SER A 368 -13.50 -2.91 43.02
N PRO A 369 -14.76 -3.35 42.85
CA PRO A 369 -15.77 -3.29 43.92
C PRO A 369 -15.37 -4.10 45.15
N GLY A 370 -15.78 -3.65 46.33
CA GLY A 370 -15.67 -4.36 47.60
C GLY A 370 -17.04 -4.54 48.27
N GLU A 371 -17.05 -5.09 49.49
CA GLU A 371 -18.29 -5.35 50.25
C GLU A 371 -19.09 -4.08 50.57
N ALA A 372 -18.42 -2.92 50.66
CA ALA A 372 -19.03 -1.64 50.95
C ALA A 372 -19.48 -0.86 49.69
N THR A 373 -19.28 -1.41 48.49
CA THR A 373 -19.61 -0.69 47.24
C THR A 373 -21.12 -0.69 47.01
N THR A 374 -21.72 0.51 47.01
CA THR A 374 -23.17 0.70 46.79
C THR A 374 -23.52 1.21 45.39
N ARG A 375 -22.53 1.75 44.66
CA ARG A 375 -22.68 2.28 43.30
C ARG A 375 -21.65 1.65 42.36
N PHE A 376 -22.12 1.15 41.23
CA PHE A 376 -21.29 0.43 40.28
C PHE A 376 -21.28 1.13 38.93
N VAL A 377 -20.11 1.15 38.29
CA VAL A 377 -19.96 1.52 36.88
C VAL A 377 -19.50 0.30 36.12
N THR A 378 -20.17 0.01 35.01
CA THR A 378 -19.78 -1.05 34.10
C THR A 378 -19.17 -0.45 32.84
N LEU A 379 -17.91 -0.78 32.59
CA LEU A 379 -17.18 -0.47 31.37
C LEU A 379 -17.23 -1.70 30.46
N LYS A 380 -17.77 -1.55 29.25
CA LYS A 380 -17.95 -2.65 28.30
C LYS A 380 -17.34 -2.31 26.96
N LEU A 381 -16.52 -3.21 26.43
CA LEU A 381 -15.97 -3.17 25.08
C LEU A 381 -16.84 -4.05 24.18
N THR A 382 -17.61 -3.43 23.29
CA THR A 382 -18.41 -4.15 22.28
C THR A 382 -17.72 -4.09 20.92
N LYS A 383 -17.76 -5.20 20.17
CA LYS A 383 -17.49 -5.22 18.74
C LYS A 383 -18.85 -5.29 18.05
N GLU A 384 -19.07 -4.49 17.00
CA GLU A 384 -20.17 -4.80 16.06
C GLU A 384 -19.80 -6.10 15.33
N GLU A 385 -20.79 -6.99 15.20
CA GLU A 385 -20.74 -8.20 14.36
C GLU A 385 -20.83 -7.83 12.87
#